data_AF-A0A2D9SV92-F1
#
_entry.id   AF-A0A2D9SV92-F1
#
_cell.length_a   1.000
_cell.length_b   1.000
_cell.length_c   1.000
_cell.angle_alpha   90.00
_cell.angle_beta   90.00
_cell.angle_gamma   90.00
#
_symmetry.space_group_name_H-M   'P 1'
#
loop_
_entity.id
_entity.type
_entity.pdbx_description
1 polymer ?
#
loop_
_entity_poly.entity_id
_entity_poly.type
_entity_poly.pdbx_seq_one_letter_code
_entity_poly.pdbx_strand_id
1 'polypeptide(L)'
;MDIVLLYIGAYLLGSIPTAYLIGRIVRGVDIRGYGSGNVGSANLYEHVGKKWVYPVATVEVLVKGALPILVAVHVLEISRSSAHLIGPGLLAISGNNWSIFLKLQGGRGIAVTGGTLLALTPILAVVCAIISIGGWKIGKSSGLWVLISLILLPLWSYLLHENLLDQNLNMVWYSLGLLGIVILKRLSANWTPFPGGVSRKKVLFNRLVRDRDVSDRTGWVRRVPDRSF
;
A
#
# COMPACT_ATOMS: atom_id res chain seq x y z
N MET A 1 -11.53 -15.34 20.73
CA MET A 1 -12.05 -15.73 19.40
C MET A 1 -12.14 -14.52 18.49
N ASP A 2 -12.55 -13.36 19.02
CA ASP A 2 -12.88 -12.15 18.24
C ASP A 2 -11.66 -11.48 17.61
N ILE A 3 -10.49 -11.49 18.27
CA ILE A 3 -9.24 -10.95 17.71
C ILE A 3 -8.81 -11.73 16.45
N VAL A 4 -8.95 -13.05 16.46
CA VAL A 4 -8.60 -13.89 15.30
C VAL A 4 -9.55 -13.60 14.13
N LEU A 5 -10.85 -13.48 14.41
CA LEU A 5 -11.84 -13.11 13.39
C LEU A 5 -11.59 -11.69 12.84
N LEU A 6 -11.23 -10.74 13.68
CA LEU A 6 -10.81 -9.40 13.28
C LEU A 6 -9.63 -9.46 12.31
N TYR A 7 -8.62 -10.27 12.63
CA TYR A 7 -7.39 -10.38 11.83
C TYR A 7 -7.67 -11.01 10.45
N ILE A 8 -8.44 -12.11 10.43
CA ILE A 8 -8.89 -12.74 9.18
C ILE A 8 -9.76 -11.76 8.38
N GLY A 9 -10.71 -11.10 9.04
CA GLY A 9 -11.59 -10.11 8.42
C GLY A 9 -10.81 -8.93 7.82
N ALA A 10 -9.80 -8.42 8.52
CA ALA A 10 -8.94 -7.34 8.03
C ALA A 10 -8.18 -7.76 6.76
N TYR A 11 -7.59 -8.96 6.75
CA TYR A 11 -6.91 -9.50 5.56
C TYR A 11 -7.87 -9.70 4.39
N LEU A 12 -9.04 -10.28 4.62
CA LEU A 12 -10.04 -10.53 3.57
C LEU A 12 -10.60 -9.21 3.01
N LEU A 13 -10.91 -8.24 3.87
CA LEU A 13 -11.37 -6.92 3.47
C LEU A 13 -10.30 -6.17 2.67
N GLY A 14 -9.06 -6.21 3.15
CA GLY A 14 -7.89 -5.68 2.43
C GLY A 14 -7.73 -6.31 1.05
N SER A 15 -7.98 -7.62 0.95
CA SER A 15 -7.85 -8.42 -0.27
C SER A 15 -8.87 -8.08 -1.36
N ILE A 16 -9.98 -7.40 -1.05
CA ILE A 16 -11.00 -7.04 -2.06
C ILE A 16 -10.34 -6.22 -3.18
N PRO A 17 -10.32 -6.66 -4.45
CA PRO A 17 -9.47 -6.04 -5.46
C PRO A 17 -10.14 -4.82 -6.12
N THR A 18 -10.39 -3.75 -5.36
CA THR A 18 -11.18 -2.57 -5.77
C THR A 18 -10.76 -1.95 -7.10
N ALA A 19 -9.46 -1.69 -7.31
CA ALA A 19 -8.98 -1.11 -8.57
C ALA A 19 -9.18 -2.07 -9.76
N TYR A 20 -8.98 -3.37 -9.56
CA TYR A 20 -9.25 -4.37 -10.59
C TYR A 20 -10.74 -4.44 -10.93
N LEU A 21 -11.62 -4.47 -9.92
CA LEU A 21 -13.07 -4.48 -10.12
C LEU A 21 -13.53 -3.26 -10.93
N ILE A 22 -13.03 -2.07 -10.60
CA ILE A 22 -13.35 -0.86 -11.35
C ILE A 22 -12.81 -0.93 -12.79
N GLY A 23 -11.59 -1.41 -13.01
CA GLY A 23 -11.06 -1.60 -14.36
C GLY A 23 -11.91 -2.55 -15.21
N ARG A 24 -12.37 -3.65 -14.61
CA ARG A 24 -13.24 -4.64 -15.25
C ARG A 24 -14.63 -4.07 -15.55
N ILE A 25 -15.26 -3.37 -14.61
CA ILE A 25 -16.62 -2.84 -14.76
C ILE A 25 -16.67 -1.67 -15.75
N VAL A 26 -15.70 -0.75 -15.68
CA VAL A 26 -15.73 0.51 -16.44
C VAL A 26 -15.22 0.34 -17.87
N ARG A 27 -14.17 -0.48 -18.06
CA ARG A 27 -13.47 -0.61 -19.35
C ARG A 27 -13.41 -2.03 -19.89
N GLY A 28 -13.86 -3.03 -19.13
CA GLY A 28 -13.73 -4.44 -19.53
C GLY A 28 -12.30 -4.98 -19.51
N VAL A 29 -11.34 -4.23 -18.96
CA VAL A 29 -9.91 -4.59 -19.03
C VAL A 29 -9.40 -5.21 -17.74
N ASP A 30 -8.53 -6.20 -17.88
CA ASP A 30 -7.69 -6.66 -16.77
C ASP A 30 -6.48 -5.74 -16.62
N ILE A 31 -6.52 -4.84 -15.64
CA ILE A 31 -5.43 -3.87 -15.41
C ILE A 31 -4.10 -4.52 -15.02
N ARG A 32 -4.05 -5.82 -14.70
CA ARG A 32 -2.79 -6.53 -14.42
C ARG A 32 -1.93 -6.72 -15.67
N GLY A 33 -2.53 -6.68 -16.86
CA GLY A 33 -1.80 -6.73 -18.13
C GLY A 33 -1.21 -5.38 -18.55
N TYR A 34 -1.56 -4.30 -17.87
CA TYR A 34 -1.18 -2.94 -18.27
C TYR A 34 -0.10 -2.36 -17.36
N GLY A 35 0.75 -1.52 -17.94
CA GLY A 35 1.77 -0.76 -17.24
C GLY A 35 2.64 -1.67 -16.36
N SER A 36 2.66 -1.36 -15.07
CA SER A 36 3.42 -2.13 -14.06
C SER A 36 2.80 -3.47 -13.66
N GLY A 37 1.60 -3.78 -14.13
CA GLY A 37 0.79 -4.92 -13.65
C GLY A 37 0.31 -4.76 -12.20
N ASN A 38 0.50 -3.59 -11.61
CA ASN A 38 0.06 -3.27 -10.26
C ASN A 38 -1.43 -2.92 -10.22
N VAL A 39 -2.15 -3.47 -9.25
CA VAL A 39 -3.60 -3.28 -9.09
C VAL A 39 -3.85 -2.13 -8.12
N GLY A 40 -3.45 -0.93 -8.52
CA GLY A 40 -3.59 0.27 -7.68
C GLY A 40 -3.97 1.50 -8.49
N SER A 41 -4.26 2.59 -7.77
CA SER A 41 -4.79 3.84 -8.34
C SER A 41 -3.90 4.44 -9.43
N ALA A 42 -2.58 4.27 -9.37
CA ALA A 42 -1.68 4.78 -10.41
C ALA A 42 -1.88 4.09 -11.77
N ASN A 43 -2.10 2.77 -11.77
CA ASN A 43 -2.35 2.02 -13.00
C ASN A 43 -3.76 2.31 -13.52
N LEU A 44 -4.72 2.47 -12.61
CA LEU A 44 -6.08 2.86 -12.95
C LEU A 44 -6.15 4.28 -13.55
N TYR A 45 -5.35 5.21 -13.02
CA TYR A 45 -5.21 6.56 -13.55
C TYR A 45 -4.79 6.54 -15.01
N GLU A 46 -3.74 5.77 -15.34
CA GLU A 46 -3.17 5.74 -16.68
C GLU A 46 -4.08 5.00 -17.68
N HIS A 47 -4.68 3.87 -17.28
CA HIS A 47 -5.32 2.96 -18.25
C HIS A 47 -6.85 2.94 -18.21
N VAL A 48 -7.49 3.50 -17.18
CA VAL A 48 -8.96 3.49 -17.06
C VAL A 48 -9.52 4.91 -17.03
N GLY A 49 -8.93 5.77 -16.19
CA GLY A 49 -9.17 7.21 -16.19
C GLY A 49 -9.08 7.85 -14.80
N LYS A 50 -8.58 9.09 -14.76
CA LYS A 50 -8.34 9.88 -13.54
C LYS A 50 -9.54 9.95 -12.59
N LYS A 51 -10.77 10.04 -13.10
CA LYS A 51 -11.99 10.14 -12.27
C LYS A 51 -12.19 8.97 -11.31
N TRP A 52 -11.64 7.80 -11.64
CA TRP A 52 -11.78 6.58 -10.85
C TRP A 52 -10.74 6.44 -9.73
N VAL A 53 -9.72 7.30 -9.70
CA VAL A 53 -8.72 7.30 -8.62
C VAL A 53 -9.34 7.67 -7.28
N TYR A 54 -10.24 8.66 -7.26
CA TYR A 54 -10.89 9.12 -6.04
C TYR A 54 -11.72 8.02 -5.36
N PRO A 55 -12.70 7.38 -6.03
CA PRO A 55 -13.48 6.32 -5.38
C PRO A 55 -12.61 5.13 -4.93
N VAL A 56 -11.58 4.74 -5.69
CA VAL A 56 -10.63 3.71 -5.22
C VAL A 56 -9.92 4.15 -3.96
N ALA A 57 -9.33 5.34 -3.96
CA ALA A 57 -8.59 5.85 -2.81
C ALA A 57 -9.50 5.95 -1.57
N THR A 58 -10.74 6.41 -1.73
CA THR A 58 -11.72 6.47 -0.63
C THR A 58 -12.01 5.09 -0.05
N VAL A 59 -12.25 4.08 -0.88
CA VAL A 59 -12.48 2.71 -0.40
C VAL A 59 -11.22 2.13 0.26
N GLU A 60 -10.05 2.35 -0.33
CA GLU A 60 -8.79 1.86 0.24
C GLU A 60 -8.46 2.51 1.59
N VAL A 61 -8.65 3.83 1.72
CA VAL A 61 -8.39 4.57 2.96
C VAL A 61 -9.44 4.25 4.02
N LEU A 62 -10.73 4.46 3.73
CA LEU A 62 -11.77 4.40 4.75
C LEU A 62 -12.19 2.97 5.06
N VAL A 63 -12.47 2.18 4.03
CA VAL A 63 -13.04 0.84 4.21
C VAL A 63 -11.95 -0.19 4.50
N LYS A 64 -10.87 -0.22 3.72
CA LYS A 64 -9.83 -1.24 3.95
C LYS A 64 -8.85 -0.84 5.06
N GLY A 65 -8.46 0.42 5.09
CA GLY A 65 -7.43 0.91 6.01
C GLY A 65 -7.98 1.23 7.40
N ALA A 66 -8.89 2.20 7.49
CA ALA A 66 -9.36 2.71 8.77
C ALA A 66 -10.36 1.76 9.46
N LEU A 67 -11.33 1.21 8.72
CA LEU A 67 -12.43 0.45 9.31
C LEU A 67 -12.00 -0.73 10.20
N PRO A 68 -11.03 -1.60 9.84
CA PRO A 68 -10.62 -2.70 10.72
C PRO A 68 -10.10 -2.22 12.08
N ILE A 69 -9.37 -1.10 12.10
CA ILE A 69 -8.87 -0.51 13.34
C ILE A 69 -10.01 0.14 14.13
N LEU A 70 -10.94 0.83 13.46
CA LEU A 70 -12.09 1.42 14.12
C LEU A 70 -13.02 0.36 14.72
N VAL A 71 -13.21 -0.77 14.05
CA VAL A 71 -13.94 -1.93 14.60
C VAL A 71 -13.22 -2.48 15.82
N ALA A 72 -11.89 -2.63 15.76
CA ALA A 72 -11.10 -3.07 16.90
C ALA A 72 -11.28 -2.16 18.13
N VAL A 73 -11.24 -0.83 17.95
CA VAL A 73 -11.36 0.14 19.05
C VAL A 73 -12.80 0.29 19.55
N HIS A 74 -13.77 0.42 18.66
CA HIS A 74 -15.13 0.86 19.02
C HIS A 74 -16.15 -0.27 19.14
N VAL A 75 -15.88 -1.45 18.57
CA VAL A 75 -16.80 -2.60 18.65
C VAL A 75 -16.24 -3.69 19.55
N LEU A 76 -14.93 -3.96 19.44
CA LEU A 76 -14.24 -4.96 20.27
C LEU A 76 -13.58 -4.34 21.51
N GLU A 77 -13.70 -3.02 21.68
CA GLU A 77 -13.19 -2.26 22.84
C GLU A 77 -11.70 -2.52 23.13
N ILE A 78 -10.92 -2.82 22.08
CA ILE A 78 -9.47 -3.02 22.21
C ILE A 78 -8.84 -1.67 22.54
N SER A 79 -8.15 -1.62 23.68
CA SER A 79 -7.41 -0.44 24.11
C SER A 79 -6.49 0.07 22.99
N ARG A 80 -6.43 1.40 22.82
CA ARG A 80 -5.49 2.06 21.89
C ARG A 80 -4.02 1.77 22.24
N SER A 81 -3.75 1.45 23.50
CA SER A 81 -2.42 1.03 23.97
C SER A 81 -2.10 -0.44 23.72
N SER A 82 -3.06 -1.22 23.23
CA SER A 82 -2.89 -2.66 23.04
C SER A 82 -2.06 -2.97 21.80
N ALA A 83 -1.09 -3.89 21.96
CA ALA A 83 -0.33 -4.44 20.83
C ALA A 83 -1.24 -5.15 19.81
N HIS A 84 -2.45 -5.60 20.20
CA HIS A 84 -3.41 -6.22 19.28
C HIS A 84 -3.91 -5.26 18.19
N LEU A 85 -3.78 -3.94 18.38
CA LEU A 85 -4.28 -2.96 17.44
C LEU A 85 -3.41 -2.80 16.19
N ILE A 86 -2.15 -3.23 16.22
CA ILE A 86 -1.24 -3.15 15.06
C ILE A 86 -1.58 -4.21 14.00
N GLY A 87 -2.06 -5.38 14.43
CA GLY A 87 -2.39 -6.54 13.61
C GLY A 87 -3.38 -6.24 12.47
N PRO A 88 -4.58 -5.71 12.73
CA PRO A 88 -5.58 -5.46 11.68
C PRO A 88 -5.06 -4.52 10.60
N GLY A 89 -4.28 -3.50 10.95
CA GLY A 89 -3.67 -2.59 9.97
C GLY A 89 -2.69 -3.32 9.04
N LEU A 90 -1.73 -4.05 9.60
CA LEU A 90 -0.73 -4.80 8.83
C LEU A 90 -1.37 -5.89 7.94
N LEU A 91 -2.43 -6.55 8.44
CA LEU A 91 -3.15 -7.57 7.71
C LEU A 91 -4.00 -6.99 6.58
N ALA A 92 -4.66 -5.85 6.78
CA ALA A 92 -5.37 -5.15 5.71
C ALA A 92 -4.43 -4.70 4.58
N ILE A 93 -3.26 -4.15 4.93
CA ILE A 93 -2.22 -3.79 3.96
C ILE A 93 -1.71 -5.05 3.23
N SER A 94 -1.46 -6.14 3.96
CA SER A 94 -1.02 -7.40 3.39
C SER A 94 -2.04 -8.01 2.43
N GLY A 95 -3.33 -7.99 2.78
CA GLY A 95 -4.41 -8.43 1.90
C GLY A 95 -4.48 -7.61 0.62
N ASN A 96 -4.35 -6.28 0.73
CA ASN A 96 -4.33 -5.42 -0.46
C ASN A 96 -3.11 -5.67 -1.36
N ASN A 97 -1.97 -6.00 -0.75
CA ASN A 97 -0.73 -6.28 -1.47
C ASN A 97 -0.77 -7.66 -2.12
N TRP A 98 -1.19 -8.69 -1.39
CA TRP A 98 -1.25 -10.07 -1.85
C TRP A 98 -2.68 -10.59 -1.67
N SER A 99 -3.55 -10.14 -2.57
CA SER A 99 -4.97 -10.51 -2.53
C SER A 99 -5.15 -11.99 -2.86
N ILE A 100 -5.85 -12.70 -1.97
CA ILE A 100 -6.25 -14.08 -2.23
C ILE A 100 -7.14 -14.21 -3.47
N PHE A 101 -7.94 -13.18 -3.77
CA PHE A 101 -8.83 -13.13 -4.94
C PHE A 101 -8.08 -12.89 -6.26
N LEU A 102 -6.81 -12.49 -6.21
CA LEU A 102 -5.97 -12.21 -7.38
C LEU A 102 -4.70 -13.07 -7.41
N LYS A 103 -4.74 -14.29 -6.84
CA LYS A 103 -3.60 -15.22 -6.82
C LYS A 103 -2.35 -14.58 -6.20
N LEU A 104 -2.54 -13.88 -5.07
CA LEU A 104 -1.49 -13.14 -4.34
C LEU A 104 -0.84 -12.02 -5.15
N GLN A 105 -1.54 -11.48 -6.15
CA GLN A 105 -1.21 -10.22 -6.79
C GLN A 105 -2.08 -9.11 -6.19
N GLY A 106 -1.67 -7.85 -6.33
CA GLY A 106 -2.41 -6.75 -5.72
C GLY A 106 -1.75 -5.39 -5.91
N GLY A 107 -2.11 -4.47 -5.03
CA GLY A 107 -1.60 -3.10 -4.98
C GLY A 107 -0.27 -2.96 -4.24
N ARG A 108 0.15 -1.71 -3.97
CA ARG A 108 1.26 -1.40 -3.03
C ARG A 108 0.81 -1.07 -1.60
N GLY A 109 -0.51 -0.98 -1.38
CA GLY A 109 -1.07 -0.75 -0.05
C GLY A 109 -0.88 0.66 0.49
N ILE A 110 -0.46 1.63 -0.34
CA ILE A 110 -0.14 2.99 0.13
C ILE A 110 -1.39 3.74 0.63
N ALA A 111 -2.51 3.64 -0.07
CA ALA A 111 -3.76 4.27 0.39
C ALA A 111 -4.34 3.57 1.62
N VAL A 112 -4.28 2.22 1.66
CA VAL A 112 -4.65 1.43 2.84
C VAL A 112 -3.80 1.82 4.04
N THR A 113 -2.49 2.00 3.85
CA THR A 113 -1.55 2.52 4.87
C THR A 113 -1.94 3.92 5.36
N GLY A 114 -2.40 4.79 4.46
CA GLY A 114 -2.93 6.09 4.85
C GLY A 114 -4.14 5.95 5.77
N GLY A 115 -5.07 5.06 5.43
CA GLY A 115 -6.25 4.76 6.27
C GLY A 115 -5.90 4.18 7.64
N THR A 116 -4.98 3.23 7.69
CA THR A 116 -4.55 2.63 8.96
C THR A 116 -3.84 3.66 9.85
N LEU A 117 -2.95 4.48 9.28
CA LEU A 117 -2.30 5.57 10.02
C LEU A 117 -3.31 6.62 10.48
N LEU A 118 -4.31 6.98 9.68
CA LEU A 118 -5.35 7.93 10.10
C LEU A 118 -6.16 7.40 11.29
N ALA A 119 -6.45 6.09 11.34
CA ALA A 119 -7.20 5.51 12.46
C ALA A 119 -6.34 5.33 13.74
N LEU A 120 -5.07 4.94 13.58
CA LEU A 120 -4.13 4.74 14.68
C LEU A 120 -3.58 6.06 15.22
N THR A 121 -3.01 6.88 14.35
CA THR A 121 -2.27 8.09 14.70
C THR A 121 -2.27 9.11 13.54
N PRO A 122 -3.27 10.01 13.48
CA PRO A 122 -3.39 11.01 12.42
C PRO A 122 -2.12 11.85 12.19
N ILE A 123 -1.37 12.16 13.26
CA ILE A 123 -0.12 12.93 13.18
C ILE A 123 0.91 12.20 12.28
N LEU A 124 1.10 10.89 12.46
CA LEU A 124 2.02 10.11 11.64
C LEU A 124 1.54 10.00 10.19
N ALA A 125 0.22 9.93 9.95
CA ALA A 125 -0.35 9.99 8.61
C ALA A 125 0.02 11.32 7.90
N VAL A 126 -0.10 12.45 8.61
CA VAL A 126 0.25 13.78 8.11
C VAL A 126 1.75 13.89 7.84
N VAL A 127 2.61 13.43 8.76
CA VAL A 127 4.07 13.43 8.57
C VAL A 127 4.45 12.63 7.32
N CYS A 128 3.92 11.41 7.15
CA CYS A 128 4.15 10.62 5.94
C CYS A 128 3.64 11.33 4.67
N ALA A 129 2.47 11.96 4.72
CA ALA A 129 1.91 12.70 3.59
C ALA A 129 2.78 13.91 3.21
N ILE A 130 3.27 14.68 4.19
CA ILE A 130 4.15 15.83 3.96
C ILE A 130 5.45 15.38 3.28
N ILE A 131 6.13 14.36 3.82
CA ILE A 131 7.40 13.86 3.26
C ILE A 131 7.18 13.30 1.84
N SER A 132 6.14 12.48 1.65
CA SER A 132 5.89 11.83 0.36
C SER A 132 5.42 12.80 -0.73
N ILE A 133 4.46 13.68 -0.43
CA ILE A 133 3.91 14.66 -1.39
C ILE A 133 4.91 15.79 -1.62
N GLY A 134 5.51 16.34 -0.56
CA GLY A 134 6.52 17.40 -0.64
C GLY A 134 7.73 16.94 -1.45
N GLY A 135 8.26 15.76 -1.13
CA GLY A 135 9.34 15.14 -1.88
C GLY A 135 8.96 14.89 -3.35
N TRP A 136 7.77 14.35 -3.62
CA TRP A 136 7.30 14.14 -4.99
C TRP A 136 7.25 15.44 -5.81
N LYS A 137 6.88 16.58 -5.20
CA LYS A 137 6.89 17.88 -5.89
C LYS A 137 8.29 18.28 -6.38
N ILE A 138 9.33 17.95 -5.63
CA ILE A 138 10.74 18.26 -5.93
C ILE A 138 11.32 17.22 -6.91
N GLY A 139 11.35 15.94 -6.52
CA GLY A 139 12.05 14.89 -7.25
C GLY A 139 11.22 14.13 -8.30
N LYS A 140 9.92 14.43 -8.43
CA LYS A 140 8.97 13.82 -9.39
C LYS A 140 8.92 12.28 -9.37
N SER A 141 9.35 11.66 -8.27
CA SER A 141 9.39 10.21 -8.07
C SER A 141 8.57 9.80 -6.85
N SER A 142 7.29 9.51 -7.07
CA SER A 142 6.38 9.13 -5.97
C SER A 142 6.85 7.87 -5.23
N GLY A 143 7.32 6.85 -5.96
CA GLY A 143 7.84 5.62 -5.36
C GLY A 143 9.02 5.86 -4.42
N LEU A 144 9.96 6.74 -4.79
CA LEU A 144 11.12 7.05 -3.94
C LEU A 144 10.70 7.75 -2.64
N TRP A 145 9.89 8.81 -2.76
CA TRP A 145 9.52 9.62 -1.59
C TRP A 145 8.56 8.92 -0.64
N VAL A 146 7.72 8.02 -1.16
CA VAL A 146 6.95 7.10 -0.31
C VAL A 146 7.88 6.17 0.45
N LEU A 147 8.91 5.58 -0.18
CA LEU A 147 9.85 4.71 0.52
C LEU A 147 10.62 5.46 1.61
N ILE A 148 11.12 6.66 1.30
CA ILE A 148 11.79 7.53 2.28
C ILE A 148 10.86 7.83 3.46
N SER A 149 9.60 8.21 3.19
CA SER A 149 8.63 8.48 4.26
C SER A 149 8.40 7.27 5.18
N LEU A 150 8.40 6.05 4.63
CA LEU A 150 8.21 4.82 5.39
C LEU A 150 9.49 4.38 6.13
N ILE A 151 10.68 4.67 5.60
CA ILE A 151 11.95 4.45 6.30
C ILE A 151 12.07 5.37 7.51
N LEU A 152 11.61 6.62 7.39
CA LEU A 152 11.62 7.59 8.47
C LEU A 152 10.47 7.39 9.47
N LEU A 153 9.44 6.62 9.12
CA LEU A 153 8.25 6.46 9.94
C LEU A 153 8.54 5.82 11.32
N PRO A 154 9.35 4.75 11.47
CA PRO A 154 9.73 4.24 12.80
C PRO A 154 10.45 5.29 13.66
N LEU A 155 11.32 6.11 13.04
CA LEU A 155 12.01 7.19 13.74
C LEU A 155 11.01 8.25 14.23
N TRP A 156 10.10 8.72 13.37
CA TRP A 156 9.06 9.68 13.78
C TRP A 156 8.10 9.09 14.82
N SER A 157 7.77 7.81 14.70
CA SER A 157 6.97 7.11 15.70
C SER A 157 7.67 7.07 17.05
N TYR A 158 8.99 6.87 17.08
CA TYR A 158 9.78 6.96 18.30
C TYR A 158 9.82 8.41 18.79
N LEU A 159 10.23 9.40 18.00
CA LEU A 159 10.33 10.79 18.51
C LEU A 159 8.99 11.36 19.06
N LEU A 160 7.86 10.92 18.50
CA LEU A 160 6.53 11.34 18.95
C LEU A 160 6.00 10.52 20.14
N HIS A 161 6.52 9.30 20.41
CA HIS A 161 6.09 8.48 21.56
C HIS A 161 6.44 9.09 22.91
N GLU A 162 7.54 9.85 22.98
CA GLU A 162 8.04 10.43 24.23
C GLU A 162 7.32 11.74 24.56
N ASN A 163 6.76 12.42 23.54
CA ASN A 163 6.29 13.78 23.66
C ASN A 163 4.77 13.95 23.45
N LEU A 164 4.12 13.08 22.66
CA LEU A 164 2.76 13.32 22.15
C LEU A 164 1.86 12.08 22.01
N LEU A 165 2.42 10.86 22.01
CA LEU A 165 1.67 9.61 21.86
C LEU A 165 1.73 8.78 23.15
N ASP A 166 0.97 7.68 23.15
CA ASP A 166 0.94 6.68 24.21
C ASP A 166 2.37 6.12 24.47
N GLN A 167 2.75 5.88 25.73
CA GLN A 167 4.14 5.51 26.12
C GLN A 167 4.59 4.10 25.67
N ASN A 168 3.89 3.48 24.71
CA ASN A 168 4.19 2.15 24.22
C ASN A 168 4.90 2.18 22.85
N LEU A 169 5.72 1.15 22.59
CA LEU A 169 6.47 1.01 21.35
C LEU A 169 5.64 0.40 20.20
N ASN A 170 4.33 0.25 20.35
CA ASN A 170 3.48 -0.45 19.38
C ASN A 170 3.53 0.21 18.00
N MET A 171 3.54 1.55 17.95
CA MET A 171 3.61 2.27 16.69
C MET A 171 4.98 2.13 16.00
N VAL A 172 6.06 1.94 16.76
CA VAL A 172 7.39 1.64 16.19
C VAL A 172 7.36 0.26 15.53
N TRP A 173 6.81 -0.75 16.21
CA TRP A 173 6.66 -2.10 15.67
C TRP A 173 5.74 -2.17 14.46
N TYR A 174 4.61 -1.46 14.50
CA TYR A 174 3.72 -1.29 13.35
C TYR A 174 4.48 -0.69 12.16
N SER A 175 5.26 0.37 12.38
CA SER A 175 6.00 1.06 11.34
C SER A 175 7.07 0.17 10.70
N LEU A 176 7.78 -0.62 11.50
CA LEU A 176 8.75 -1.61 11.03
C LEU A 176 8.08 -2.73 10.21
N GLY A 177 6.94 -3.26 10.69
CA GLY A 177 6.17 -4.26 9.97
C GLY A 177 5.65 -3.76 8.63
N LEU A 178 5.11 -2.53 8.61
CA LEU A 178 4.67 -1.84 7.39
C LEU A 178 5.82 -1.65 6.39
N LEU A 179 6.99 -1.20 6.86
CA LEU A 179 8.17 -1.04 6.01
C LEU A 179 8.59 -2.39 5.40
N GLY A 180 8.63 -3.46 6.20
CA GLY A 180 8.90 -4.81 5.73
C GLY A 180 7.92 -5.26 4.64
N ILE A 181 6.61 -5.09 4.87
CA ILE A 181 5.56 -5.41 3.90
C ILE A 181 5.77 -4.66 2.58
N VAL A 182 6.04 -3.36 2.62
CA VAL A 182 6.23 -2.55 1.41
C VAL A 182 7.50 -2.96 0.65
N ILE A 183 8.61 -3.23 1.36
CA ILE A 183 9.84 -3.74 0.75
C ILE A 183 9.59 -5.07 0.04
N LEU A 184 9.00 -6.04 0.74
CA LEU A 184 8.66 -7.35 0.18
C LEU A 184 7.73 -7.21 -1.03
N LYS A 185 6.74 -6.32 -0.95
CA LYS A 185 5.83 -6.09 -2.06
C LYS A 185 6.55 -5.51 -3.27
N ARG A 186 7.41 -4.52 -3.07
CA ARG A 186 8.19 -3.91 -4.15
C ARG A 186 9.09 -4.93 -4.86
N LEU A 187 9.83 -5.72 -4.08
CA LEU A 187 10.76 -6.73 -4.61
C LEU A 187 10.05 -7.87 -5.36
N SER A 188 8.91 -8.33 -4.84
CA SER A 188 8.11 -9.40 -5.48
C SER A 188 7.42 -8.96 -6.78
N ALA A 189 7.12 -7.67 -6.95
CA ALA A 189 6.57 -7.08 -8.18
C ALA A 189 5.42 -7.87 -8.84
N ASN A 190 4.45 -8.37 -8.05
CA ASN A 190 3.35 -9.21 -8.57
C ASN A 190 3.81 -10.47 -9.33
N TRP A 191 4.96 -11.03 -8.94
CA TRP A 191 5.55 -12.22 -9.54
C TRP A 191 5.97 -12.01 -11.00
N THR A 192 6.19 -10.76 -11.43
CA THR A 192 6.69 -10.48 -12.77
C THR A 192 8.10 -11.07 -12.93
N PRO A 193 8.34 -11.82 -14.02
CA PRO A 193 9.68 -12.31 -14.35
C PRO A 193 10.68 -11.17 -14.49
N PHE A 194 11.96 -11.48 -14.27
CA PHE A 194 13.02 -10.51 -14.54
C PHE A 194 13.08 -10.24 -16.05
N PRO A 195 13.10 -8.96 -16.48
CA PRO A 195 13.24 -8.63 -17.89
C PRO A 195 14.61 -9.09 -18.42
N GLY A 196 14.64 -9.59 -19.66
CA GLY A 196 15.87 -9.91 -20.37
C GLY A 196 16.74 -8.66 -20.60
N GLY A 197 18.06 -8.85 -20.71
CA GLY A 197 18.99 -7.76 -21.01
C GLY A 197 19.30 -6.79 -19.86
N VAL A 198 18.73 -6.99 -18.66
CA VAL A 198 19.02 -6.18 -17.47
C VAL A 198 19.49 -7.08 -16.32
N SER A 199 20.57 -6.69 -15.63
CA SER A 199 21.07 -7.48 -14.50
C SER A 199 20.05 -7.56 -13.36
N ARG A 200 19.93 -8.74 -12.72
CA ARG A 200 18.98 -8.97 -11.61
C ARG A 200 19.15 -7.94 -10.48
N LYS A 201 20.39 -7.59 -10.13
CA LYS A 201 20.70 -6.57 -9.12
C LYS A 201 20.09 -5.21 -9.47
N LYS A 202 20.19 -4.78 -10.73
CA LYS A 202 19.63 -3.50 -11.21
C LYS A 202 18.11 -3.51 -11.19
N VAL A 203 17.49 -4.64 -11.54
CA VAL A 203 16.02 -4.80 -11.46
C VAL A 203 15.56 -4.73 -10.01
N LEU A 204 16.20 -5.45 -9.08
CA LEU A 204 15.85 -5.40 -7.66
C LEU A 204 16.01 -3.99 -7.07
N PHE A 205 17.09 -3.29 -7.44
CA PHE A 205 17.28 -1.88 -7.05
C PHE A 205 16.14 -0.99 -7.59
N ASN A 206 15.80 -1.12 -8.87
CA ASN A 206 14.71 -0.36 -9.47
C ASN A 206 13.36 -0.68 -8.79
N ARG A 207 13.09 -1.95 -8.52
CA ARG A 207 11.87 -2.39 -7.83
C ARG A 207 11.77 -1.76 -6.45
N LEU A 208 12.85 -1.82 -5.67
CA LEU A 208 12.90 -1.26 -4.34
C LEU A 208 12.76 0.27 -4.35
N VAL A 209 13.63 0.96 -5.08
CA VAL A 209 13.78 2.42 -4.98
C VAL A 209 12.77 3.16 -5.84
N ARG A 210 12.52 2.68 -7.07
CA ARG A 210 11.72 3.38 -8.09
C ARG A 210 10.33 2.77 -8.29
N ASP A 211 10.05 1.66 -7.63
CA ASP A 211 8.79 0.90 -7.74
C ASP A 211 8.48 0.46 -9.18
N ARG A 212 9.49 -0.04 -9.91
CA ARG A 212 9.39 -0.49 -11.32
C ARG A 212 10.61 -1.34 -11.70
N ASP A 213 10.57 -2.05 -12.82
CA ASP A 213 11.70 -2.93 -13.20
C ASP A 213 12.78 -2.20 -14.02
N VAL A 214 12.41 -1.14 -14.74
CA VAL A 214 13.30 -0.41 -15.66
C VAL A 214 13.48 1.06 -15.28
N SER A 215 14.51 1.71 -15.81
CA SER A 215 14.77 3.14 -15.54
C SER A 215 13.77 4.06 -16.23
N ASP A 216 13.36 3.74 -17.46
CA ASP A 216 12.38 4.53 -18.21
C ASP A 216 10.98 4.44 -17.57
N ARG A 217 10.53 5.55 -16.99
CA ARG A 217 9.21 5.64 -16.37
C ARG A 217 8.10 5.57 -17.40
N THR A 218 8.24 6.31 -18.49
CA THR A 218 7.12 6.63 -19.38
C THR A 218 6.76 5.39 -20.20
N GLY A 219 7.75 4.73 -20.80
CA GLY A 219 7.55 3.45 -21.48
C GLY A 219 7.05 2.36 -20.53
N TRP A 220 7.54 2.34 -19.28
CA TRP A 220 7.10 1.35 -18.29
C TRP A 220 5.63 1.49 -17.90
N VAL A 221 5.18 2.72 -17.62
CA VAL A 221 3.81 2.99 -17.17
C VAL A 221 2.81 2.86 -18.33
N ARG A 222 3.19 3.18 -19.57
CA ARG A 222 2.29 3.16 -20.73
C ARG A 222 2.19 1.83 -21.46
N ARG A 223 2.84 0.78 -20.95
CA ARG A 223 2.72 -0.55 -21.57
C ARG A 223 1.27 -1.02 -21.64
N VAL A 224 0.95 -1.64 -22.75
CA VAL A 224 -0.32 -2.33 -22.97
C VAL A 224 -0.02 -3.81 -23.25
N PRO A 225 -0.95 -4.74 -22.94
CA PRO A 225 -0.78 -6.13 -23.32
C PRO A 225 -0.62 -6.27 -24.83
N ASP A 226 0.26 -7.16 -25.28
CA ASP A 226 0.28 -7.58 -26.69
C ASP A 226 -1.05 -8.23 -27.03
N ARG A 227 -1.73 -7.69 -28.04
CA ARG A 227 -2.99 -8.24 -28.56
C ARG A 227 -2.69 -9.47 -29.44
N SER A 228 -2.20 -10.55 -28.86
CA SER A 228 -2.39 -11.86 -29.48
C SER A 228 -3.78 -12.35 -29.08
N PHE A 229 -4.71 -12.20 -30.03
CA PHE A 229 -6.10 -12.66 -29.96
C PHE A 229 -6.18 -14.18 -29.83
#